data_AF-A0A7S2QE94-F1
#
_entry.id   AF-A0A7S2QE94-F1
#
_cell.length_a   1.000
_cell.length_b   1.000
_cell.length_c   1.000
_cell.angle_alpha   90.00
_cell.angle_beta   90.00
_cell.angle_gamma   90.00
#
_symmetry.space_group_name_H-M   'P 1'
#
loop_
_entity.id
_entity.type
_entity.pdbx_description
1 polymer ?
#
loop_
_entity_poly.entity_id
_entity_poly.type
_entity_poly.pdbx_seq_one_letter_code
_entity_poly.pdbx_strand_id
1 'polypeptide(L)'
;GDFQVRLPKVQATPFRPGHSQGAGHQNGTGVVLLVSFLVRCSGVSCDRHMTFAEPPHLREMFAALITNLMNPFLAEVHVLLEATNGQNGCLAFSNALRRDVRAKENPLAIEKLHCVPIYAQPKYKDFLIYADELLTRHTVMLANADVVFDETLRFVVAARLPPDSALVLAVKPPPLGGAYYRGLHEECRAVGDRCGLGPYDGWNYTGLGWDVFVFGHPLPAQLDYGMLNHTMNHMGAETYAGYALHKAGMALSNPCLHVNAFHWHCAPKMHSRSVVPYLQAWAKVPRLQKFGVFPCWDCPGIRTPRALCASGSQEPLRKPLASLFFRDMNRSRVCCPFRGPCDQSELYRLWQRNRSALPRCDKVDAPPCIVPT
;
A
#
# COMPACT_ATOMS: atom_id res chain seq x y z
N GLY A 1 -6.69 -3.78 35.00
CA GLY A 1 -5.43 -3.04 35.25
C GLY A 1 -5.04 -2.40 33.95
N ASP A 2 -5.53 -1.19 33.71
CA ASP A 2 -5.38 -0.51 32.43
C ASP A 2 -3.97 0.06 32.30
N PHE A 3 -3.14 -0.59 31.49
CA PHE A 3 -1.91 0.00 30.99
C PHE A 3 -2.28 1.11 30.00
N GLN A 4 -2.42 2.34 30.48
CA GLN A 4 -2.37 3.52 29.61
C GLN A 4 -1.00 3.54 28.95
N VAL A 5 -0.96 3.31 27.64
CA VAL A 5 0.19 3.64 26.81
C VAL A 5 0.31 5.17 26.87
N ARG A 6 1.07 5.69 27.83
CA ARG A 6 1.56 7.06 27.74
C ARG A 6 2.58 7.03 26.61
N LEU A 7 2.12 7.34 25.40
CA LEU A 7 3.02 7.89 24.40
C LEU A 7 3.81 8.98 25.14
N PRO A 8 5.15 9.04 25.01
CA PRO A 8 5.88 10.16 25.58
C PRO A 8 5.13 11.41 25.16
N LYS A 9 4.89 12.35 26.08
CA LYS A 9 4.42 13.68 25.69
C LYS A 9 5.46 14.18 24.70
N VAL A 10 5.20 13.96 23.42
CA VAL A 10 5.98 14.51 22.35
C VAL A 10 5.75 15.98 22.59
N GLN A 11 6.74 16.66 23.14
CA GLN A 11 6.80 18.10 23.01
C GLN A 11 6.87 18.29 21.50
N ALA A 12 5.70 18.41 20.88
CA ALA A 12 5.56 18.89 19.54
C ALA A 12 6.25 20.24 19.60
N THR A 13 7.49 20.26 19.15
CA THR A 13 8.17 21.52 18.88
C THR A 13 7.23 22.22 17.92
N PRO A 14 6.69 23.41 18.28
CA PRO A 14 5.72 24.08 17.44
C PRO A 14 6.32 24.16 16.05
N PHE A 15 5.64 23.51 15.10
CA PHE A 15 6.02 23.49 13.70
C PHE A 15 6.22 24.94 13.27
N ARG A 16 7.48 25.35 13.10
CA ARG A 16 7.81 26.62 12.48
C ARG A 16 7.80 26.32 10.98
N PRO A 17 6.80 26.77 10.21
CA PRO A 17 6.86 26.64 8.77
C PRO A 17 8.13 27.36 8.29
N GLY A 18 9.10 26.58 7.82
CA GLY A 18 10.24 27.14 7.13
C GLY A 18 9.73 27.88 5.91
N HIS A 19 10.15 29.14 5.72
CA HIS A 19 9.89 29.89 4.51
C HIS A 19 10.64 29.27 3.34
N SER A 20 10.06 28.24 2.72
CA SER A 20 10.39 27.80 1.37
C SER A 20 9.64 28.71 0.39
N GLN A 21 10.28 29.82 0.01
CA GLN A 21 9.83 30.60 -1.14
C GLN A 21 10.18 29.82 -2.41
N GLY A 22 9.17 29.31 -3.13
CA GLY A 22 9.36 28.87 -4.52
C GLY A 22 8.87 27.48 -4.90
N ALA A 23 7.63 27.12 -4.58
CA ALA A 23 6.76 26.26 -5.41
C ALA A 23 5.38 26.31 -4.77
N GLY A 24 4.31 26.58 -5.54
CA GLY A 24 2.95 26.77 -5.03
C GLY A 24 2.50 25.62 -4.12
N HIS A 25 2.61 25.82 -2.80
CA HIS A 25 2.04 24.96 -1.79
C HIS A 25 0.52 25.09 -1.86
N GLN A 26 -0.12 24.14 -2.52
CA GLN A 26 -1.53 23.87 -2.27
C GLN A 26 -1.64 23.39 -0.83
N ASN A 27 -2.33 24.18 -0.01
CA ASN A 27 -2.56 23.90 1.41
C ASN A 27 -3.04 22.45 1.64
N GLY A 28 -2.19 21.61 2.23
CA GLY A 28 -2.59 20.58 3.19
C GLY A 28 -3.37 19.34 2.73
N THR A 29 -3.14 18.80 1.53
CA THR A 29 -3.88 17.59 1.05
C THR A 29 -3.01 16.43 0.59
N GLY A 30 -1.74 16.38 1.00
CA GLY A 30 -0.83 15.29 0.65
C GLY A 30 -1.18 13.95 1.32
N VAL A 31 -0.82 12.84 0.68
CA VAL A 31 -0.86 11.51 1.31
C VAL A 31 0.38 11.35 2.19
N VAL A 32 0.17 11.00 3.46
CA VAL A 32 1.25 10.72 4.42
C VAL A 32 1.39 9.21 4.57
N LEU A 33 2.59 8.68 4.32
CA LEU A 33 2.90 7.27 4.54
C LEU A 33 3.34 7.06 6.00
N LEU A 34 2.70 6.13 6.70
CA LEU A 34 3.03 5.73 8.06
C LEU A 34 3.45 4.25 8.04
N VAL A 35 4.68 3.97 8.48
CA VAL A 35 5.26 2.62 8.48
C VAL A 35 5.96 2.33 9.80
N SER A 36 6.21 1.05 10.09
CA SER A 36 7.06 0.61 11.20
C SER A 36 8.33 -0.03 10.72
N PHE A 37 9.42 0.31 11.38
CA PHE A 37 10.69 -0.38 11.24
C PHE A 37 11.01 -1.17 12.51
N LEU A 38 11.14 -2.49 12.37
CA LEU A 38 11.72 -3.33 13.41
C LEU A 38 13.23 -3.37 13.22
N VAL A 39 13.92 -2.31 13.67
CA VAL A 39 15.38 -2.29 13.70
C VAL A 39 15.79 -1.97 15.12
N ARG A 40 16.39 -2.96 15.79
CA ARG A 40 17.03 -2.74 17.08
C ARG A 40 18.33 -1.97 16.85
N CYS A 41 18.23 -0.66 16.71
CA CYS A 41 19.39 0.22 16.71
C CYS A 41 19.93 0.37 18.14
N SER A 42 20.77 -0.57 18.58
CA SER A 42 21.62 -0.35 19.76
C SER A 42 22.90 0.34 19.31
N GLY A 43 23.07 1.63 19.65
CA GLY A 43 24.25 2.50 19.43
C GLY A 43 25.22 2.14 18.29
N VAL A 44 26.02 1.09 18.47
CA VAL A 44 27.06 0.64 17.53
C VAL A 44 26.50 -0.07 16.27
N SER A 45 25.35 -0.74 16.38
CA SER A 45 24.80 -1.60 15.33
C SER A 45 24.23 -0.85 14.13
N CYS A 46 23.76 0.39 14.30
CA CYS A 46 23.25 1.20 13.18
C CYS A 46 24.31 2.13 12.57
N ASP A 47 25.46 2.29 13.25
CA ASP A 47 26.57 3.10 12.73
C ASP A 47 27.59 2.28 11.94
N ARG A 48 27.80 1.01 12.31
CA ARG A 48 28.50 0.07 11.44
C ARG A 48 27.62 -0.15 10.23
N HIS A 49 28.18 0.16 9.07
CA HIS A 49 27.55 0.05 7.75
C HIS A 49 26.47 -1.04 7.71
N MET A 50 25.28 -0.70 7.21
CA MET A 50 24.36 -1.69 6.65
C MET A 50 25.06 -2.37 5.50
N THR A 51 25.94 -3.31 5.83
CA THR A 51 26.73 -4.08 4.88
C THR A 51 25.85 -5.20 4.35
N PHE A 52 26.30 -5.85 3.28
CA PHE A 52 25.70 -7.07 2.74
C PHE A 52 25.53 -8.22 3.76
N ALA A 53 26.02 -8.08 4.99
CA ALA A 53 25.87 -9.07 6.07
C ALA A 53 24.53 -8.97 6.84
N GLU A 54 23.70 -7.97 6.59
CA GLU A 54 22.37 -7.87 7.21
C GLU A 54 21.40 -8.94 6.69
N PRO A 55 20.38 -9.34 7.47
CA PRO A 55 19.32 -10.22 6.99
C PRO A 55 18.69 -9.67 5.70
N PRO A 56 18.46 -10.49 4.67
CA PRO A 56 17.91 -10.04 3.39
C PRO A 56 16.65 -9.18 3.53
N HIS A 57 15.76 -9.53 4.48
CA HIS A 57 14.53 -8.78 4.74
C HIS A 57 14.77 -7.34 5.20
N LEU A 58 15.81 -7.08 5.99
CA LEU A 58 16.14 -5.74 6.43
C LEU A 58 16.60 -4.86 5.25
N ARG A 59 17.37 -5.44 4.32
CA ARG A 59 17.77 -4.76 3.08
C ARG A 59 16.55 -4.41 2.21
N GLU A 60 15.59 -5.34 2.10
CA GLU A 60 14.32 -5.11 1.39
C GLU A 60 13.55 -3.93 2.01
N MET A 61 13.40 -3.89 3.33
CA MET A 61 12.71 -2.80 4.04
C MET A 61 13.39 -1.44 3.80
N PHE A 62 14.72 -1.34 3.95
CA PHE A 62 15.43 -0.08 3.72
C PHE A 62 15.32 0.39 2.27
N ALA A 63 15.48 -0.51 1.31
CA ALA A 63 15.34 -0.18 -0.10
C ALA A 63 13.91 0.26 -0.44
N ALA A 64 12.91 -0.36 0.19
CA ALA A 64 11.51 0.02 0.05
C ALA A 64 11.23 1.42 0.61
N LEU A 65 11.69 1.72 1.83
CA LEU A 65 11.56 3.04 2.43
C LEU A 65 12.23 4.13 1.60
N ILE A 66 13.45 3.90 1.13
CA ILE A 66 14.16 4.86 0.26
C ILE A 66 13.34 5.10 -1.01
N THR A 67 12.80 4.05 -1.63
CA THR A 67 11.97 4.20 -2.83
C THR A 67 10.71 5.03 -2.55
N ASN A 68 10.07 4.86 -1.40
CA ASN A 68 8.91 5.67 -1.00
C ASN A 68 9.28 7.13 -0.65
N LEU A 69 10.44 7.36 -0.04
CA LEU A 69 10.95 8.72 0.19
C LEU A 69 11.13 9.46 -1.14
N MET A 70 11.51 8.76 -2.21
CA MET A 70 11.65 9.32 -3.56
C MET A 70 10.31 9.50 -4.30
N ASN A 71 9.21 8.91 -3.81
CA ASN A 71 7.91 9.00 -4.48
C ASN A 71 7.30 10.41 -4.31
N PRO A 72 7.06 11.17 -5.40
CA PRO A 72 6.57 12.55 -5.33
C PRO A 72 5.11 12.66 -4.88
N PHE A 73 4.36 11.55 -4.85
CA PHE A 73 2.96 11.52 -4.41
C PHE A 73 2.80 11.27 -2.90
N LEU A 74 3.91 11.06 -2.20
CA LEU A 74 3.96 11.03 -0.74
C LEU A 74 4.52 12.36 -0.23
N ALA A 75 3.73 13.06 0.59
CA ALA A 75 4.14 14.33 1.19
C ALA A 75 5.14 14.10 2.32
N GLU A 76 4.81 13.19 3.24
CA GLU A 76 5.60 12.86 4.42
C GLU A 76 5.67 11.34 4.58
N VAL A 77 6.75 10.86 5.21
CA VAL A 77 6.95 9.45 5.56
C VAL A 77 7.31 9.34 7.03
N HIS A 78 6.35 8.86 7.82
CA HIS A 78 6.49 8.67 9.25
C HIS A 78 6.93 7.25 9.55
N VAL A 79 8.02 7.10 10.30
CA VAL A 79 8.54 5.83 10.76
C VAL A 79 8.42 5.75 12.27
N LEU A 80 7.54 4.89 12.76
CA LEU A 80 7.56 4.52 14.18
C LEU A 80 8.68 3.49 14.39
N LEU A 81 9.75 3.92 15.07
CA LEU A 81 10.99 3.15 15.23
C LEU A 81 11.12 2.66 16.67
N GLU A 82 11.25 1.35 16.86
CA GLU A 82 11.49 0.75 18.18
C GLU A 82 12.82 1.25 18.78
N ALA A 83 12.73 1.97 19.89
CA ALA A 83 13.83 2.45 20.71
C ALA A 83 14.19 1.39 21.75
N THR A 84 15.37 0.80 21.63
CA THR A 84 15.88 -0.13 22.65
C THR A 84 16.55 0.64 23.78
N ASN A 85 16.29 0.25 25.03
CA ASN A 85 16.95 0.78 26.23
C ASN A 85 16.87 2.31 26.38
N GLY A 86 15.80 2.94 25.91
CA GLY A 86 15.59 4.40 25.99
C GLY A 86 16.50 5.23 25.07
N GLN A 87 17.29 4.61 24.20
CA GLN A 87 18.09 5.34 23.21
C GLN A 87 17.22 5.74 22.02
N ASN A 88 17.23 7.02 21.66
CA ASN A 88 16.57 7.51 20.46
C ASN A 88 17.35 7.07 19.21
N GLY A 89 16.96 5.93 18.64
CA GLY A 89 17.56 5.38 17.43
C GLY A 89 17.34 6.21 16.15
N CYS A 90 16.48 7.23 16.17
CA CYS A 90 16.11 7.98 14.98
C CYS A 90 17.27 8.73 14.31
N LEU A 91 18.24 9.23 15.09
CA LEU A 91 19.40 9.92 14.51
C LEU A 91 20.28 8.92 13.74
N ALA A 92 20.60 7.78 14.34
CA ALA A 92 21.39 6.73 13.70
C ALA A 92 20.67 6.18 12.47
N PHE A 93 19.36 5.94 12.58
CA PHE A 93 18.51 5.50 11.47
C PHE A 93 18.51 6.49 10.30
N SER A 94 18.33 7.78 10.57
CA SER A 94 18.36 8.83 9.55
C SER A 94 19.74 8.93 8.89
N ASN A 95 20.82 8.82 9.68
CA ASN A 95 22.19 8.81 9.16
C ASN A 95 22.49 7.58 8.31
N ALA A 96 21.90 6.42 8.61
CA ALA A 96 22.01 5.22 7.79
C ALA A 96 21.33 5.44 6.42
N LEU A 97 20.11 6.00 6.41
CA LEU A 97 19.39 6.31 5.17
C LEU A 97 20.13 7.34 4.30
N ARG A 98 20.70 8.39 4.90
CA ARG A 98 21.49 9.41 4.16
C ARG A 98 22.75 8.85 3.51
N ARG A 99 23.31 7.76 4.04
CA ARG A 99 24.52 7.13 3.50
C ARG A 99 24.25 6.30 2.25
N ASP A 100 23.02 5.84 2.03
CA ASP A 100 22.64 5.11 0.84
C ASP A 100 22.79 6.00 -0.42
N VAL A 101 23.40 5.44 -1.46
CA VAL A 101 23.78 6.14 -2.70
C VAL A 101 22.58 6.79 -3.38
N ARG A 102 21.38 6.18 -3.29
CA ARG A 102 20.16 6.76 -3.87
C ARG A 102 19.66 8.00 -3.13
N ALA A 103 19.89 8.09 -1.82
CA ALA A 103 19.53 9.28 -1.05
C ALA A 103 20.42 10.49 -1.41
N LYS A 104 21.63 10.24 -1.93
CA LYS A 104 22.51 11.31 -2.43
C LYS A 104 22.01 11.91 -3.74
N GLU A 105 21.28 11.15 -4.57
CA GLU A 105 20.72 11.63 -5.84
C GLU A 105 19.58 12.64 -5.62
N ASN A 106 18.88 12.56 -4.49
CA ASN A 106 17.85 13.53 -4.11
C ASN A 106 17.89 13.80 -2.60
N PRO A 107 18.75 14.74 -2.15
CA PRO A 107 18.86 15.09 -0.75
C PRO A 107 17.53 15.58 -0.13
N LEU A 108 16.61 16.14 -0.92
CA LEU A 108 15.31 16.61 -0.44
C LEU A 108 14.38 15.44 -0.06
N ALA A 109 14.61 14.23 -0.58
CA ALA A 109 13.79 13.08 -0.24
C ALA A 109 13.86 12.72 1.25
N ILE A 110 15.01 12.96 1.90
CA ILE A 110 15.17 12.70 3.35
C ILE A 110 14.42 13.73 4.21
N GLU A 111 14.11 14.91 3.67
CA GLU A 111 13.38 15.94 4.42
C GLU A 111 11.93 15.53 4.68
N LYS A 112 11.39 14.61 3.87
CA LYS A 112 10.09 13.97 4.10
C LYS A 112 10.06 12.99 5.26
N LEU A 113 11.22 12.57 5.79
CA LEU A 113 11.31 11.52 6.80
C LEU A 113 11.03 12.09 8.20
N HIS A 114 9.98 11.58 8.85
CA HIS A 114 9.68 11.83 10.25
C HIS A 114 9.88 10.55 11.05
N CYS A 115 11.01 10.43 11.76
CA CYS A 115 11.25 9.29 12.64
C CYS A 115 10.73 9.58 14.06
N VAL A 116 9.97 8.64 14.61
CA VAL A 116 9.38 8.73 15.95
C VAL A 116 9.84 7.53 16.77
N PRO A 117 10.60 7.74 17.85
CA PRO A 117 11.01 6.64 18.72
C PRO A 117 9.82 6.14 19.54
N ILE A 118 9.63 4.83 19.58
CA ILE A 118 8.59 4.15 20.38
C ILE A 118 9.22 3.06 21.25
N TYR A 119 8.60 2.69 22.37
CA TYR A 119 9.23 1.80 23.36
C TYR A 119 9.36 0.33 22.92
N ALA A 120 8.47 -0.13 22.05
CA ALA A 120 8.39 -1.51 21.59
C ALA A 120 7.92 -1.55 20.14
N GLN A 121 7.99 -2.70 19.47
CA GLN A 121 7.40 -2.87 18.14
C GLN A 121 5.92 -2.38 18.14
N PRO A 122 5.54 -1.49 17.20
CA PRO A 122 4.21 -0.89 17.21
C PRO A 122 3.16 -1.89 16.75
N LYS A 123 1.99 -1.76 17.35
CA LYS A 123 0.78 -2.48 17.01
C LYS A 123 -0.11 -1.61 16.12
N TYR A 124 -1.11 -2.20 15.47
CA TYR A 124 -2.08 -1.45 14.67
C TYR A 124 -2.73 -0.30 15.47
N LYS A 125 -3.06 -0.53 16.74
CA LYS A 125 -3.61 0.51 17.60
C LYS A 125 -2.67 1.71 17.75
N ASP A 126 -1.36 1.49 17.82
CA ASP A 126 -0.38 2.55 18.08
C ASP A 126 -0.28 3.44 16.84
N PHE A 127 -0.35 2.87 15.64
CA PHE A 127 -0.42 3.62 14.39
C PHE A 127 -1.70 4.43 14.24
N LEU A 128 -2.85 3.83 14.56
CA LEU A 128 -4.13 4.52 14.42
C LEU A 128 -4.26 5.66 15.45
N ILE A 129 -3.82 5.45 16.69
CA ILE A 129 -3.74 6.52 17.70
C ILE A 129 -2.78 7.62 17.22
N TYR A 130 -1.58 7.26 16.74
CA TYR A 130 -0.63 8.23 16.22
C TYR A 130 -1.22 9.06 15.07
N ALA A 131 -1.91 8.42 14.13
CA ALA A 131 -2.58 9.08 13.03
C ALA A 131 -3.70 10.02 13.51
N ASP A 132 -4.52 9.56 14.45
CA ASP A 132 -5.65 10.32 14.98
C ASP A 132 -5.20 11.53 15.81
N GLU A 133 -4.09 11.42 16.55
CA GLU A 133 -3.60 12.52 17.38
C GLU A 133 -2.76 13.53 16.60
N LEU A 134 -1.91 13.06 15.68
CA LEU A 134 -0.84 13.88 15.08
C LEU A 134 -1.03 14.15 13.59
N LEU A 135 -1.87 13.37 12.90
CA LEU A 135 -2.09 13.49 11.46
C LEU A 135 -3.54 13.86 11.10
N THR A 136 -4.26 14.54 12.01
CA THR A 136 -5.69 14.92 11.91
C THR A 136 -6.13 15.64 10.63
N ARG A 137 -5.20 16.22 9.87
CA ARG A 137 -5.47 16.97 8.63
C ARG A 137 -4.97 16.26 7.37
N HIS A 138 -4.48 15.04 7.51
CA HIS A 138 -3.87 14.29 6.43
C HIS A 138 -4.75 13.10 6.02
N THR A 139 -4.60 12.69 4.76
CA THR A 139 -4.94 11.32 4.38
C THR A 139 -3.75 10.45 4.72
N VAL A 140 -3.98 9.48 5.61
CA VAL A 140 -2.93 8.61 6.12
C VAL A 140 -2.97 7.29 5.37
N MET A 141 -1.80 6.85 4.92
CA MET A 141 -1.54 5.55 4.36
C MET A 141 -0.69 4.75 5.34
N LEU A 142 -1.27 3.80 6.05
CA LEU A 142 -0.55 2.86 6.91
C LEU A 142 -0.07 1.67 6.08
N ALA A 143 1.21 1.35 6.09
CA ALA A 143 1.75 0.19 5.37
C ALA A 143 2.86 -0.57 6.13
N ASN A 144 3.08 -1.83 5.76
CA ASN A 144 4.32 -2.52 6.13
C ASN A 144 5.55 -1.83 5.49
N ALA A 145 6.69 -1.85 6.17
CA ALA A 145 7.89 -1.11 5.74
C ALA A 145 8.58 -1.65 4.49
N ASP A 146 8.27 -2.87 4.08
CA ASP A 146 8.70 -3.51 2.84
C ASP A 146 7.69 -3.31 1.70
N VAL A 147 6.68 -2.45 1.85
CA VAL A 147 5.75 -2.10 0.77
C VAL A 147 6.23 -0.85 0.03
N VAL A 148 6.21 -0.90 -1.31
CA VAL A 148 6.60 0.20 -2.20
C VAL A 148 5.47 0.62 -3.11
N PHE A 149 5.33 1.93 -3.31
CA PHE A 149 4.35 2.52 -4.22
C PHE A 149 5.04 3.11 -5.45
N ASP A 150 4.41 2.98 -6.62
CA ASP A 150 4.85 3.64 -7.85
C ASP A 150 4.04 4.91 -8.16
N GLU A 151 4.12 5.38 -9.40
CA GLU A 151 3.41 6.58 -9.86
C GLU A 151 1.88 6.45 -9.85
N THR A 152 1.33 5.23 -9.76
CA THR A 152 -0.12 5.02 -9.69
C THR A 152 -0.74 5.56 -8.40
N LEU A 153 0.08 5.85 -7.38
CA LEU A 153 -0.35 6.54 -6.18
C LEU A 153 -1.01 7.91 -6.47
N ARG A 154 -0.68 8.55 -7.60
CA ARG A 154 -1.33 9.78 -8.10
C ARG A 154 -2.83 9.69 -8.32
N PHE A 155 -3.38 8.48 -8.33
CA PHE A 155 -4.80 8.23 -8.47
C PHE A 155 -5.53 8.30 -7.12
N VAL A 156 -4.84 8.20 -5.98
CA VAL A 156 -5.44 8.47 -4.67
C VAL A 156 -5.67 9.97 -4.54
N VAL A 157 -6.93 10.37 -4.42
CA VAL A 157 -7.32 11.75 -4.21
C VAL A 157 -7.90 11.88 -2.82
N ALA A 158 -7.07 12.29 -1.89
CA ALA A 158 -7.38 12.53 -0.47
C ALA A 158 -8.76 13.18 -0.26
N ALA A 159 -9.01 14.30 -0.92
CA ALA A 159 -10.25 15.07 -0.80
C ALA A 159 -11.52 14.35 -1.31
N ARG A 160 -11.38 13.20 -1.97
CA ARG A 160 -12.51 12.39 -2.48
C ARG A 160 -12.76 11.14 -1.65
N LEU A 161 -11.97 10.87 -0.61
CA LEU A 161 -12.20 9.74 0.27
C LEU A 161 -13.26 10.16 1.31
N PRO A 162 -14.44 9.52 1.37
CA PRO A 162 -15.44 9.83 2.39
C PRO A 162 -14.88 9.59 3.81
N PRO A 163 -15.29 10.37 4.83
CA PRO A 163 -14.80 10.22 6.20
C PRO A 163 -15.07 8.83 6.81
N ASP A 164 -16.14 8.18 6.37
CA ASP A 164 -16.57 6.84 6.78
C ASP A 164 -16.05 5.74 5.85
N SER A 165 -14.99 5.99 5.09
CA SER A 165 -14.44 5.05 4.12
C SER A 165 -12.93 4.87 4.30
N ALA A 166 -12.45 3.65 4.04
CA ALA A 166 -11.04 3.35 3.95
C ALA A 166 -10.73 2.49 2.71
N LEU A 167 -9.53 2.67 2.17
CA LEU A 167 -8.98 1.81 1.14
C LEU A 167 -8.13 0.74 1.79
N VAL A 168 -8.25 -0.51 1.35
CA VAL A 168 -7.35 -1.61 1.72
C VAL A 168 -6.63 -2.05 0.45
N LEU A 169 -5.33 -1.78 0.34
CA LEU A 169 -4.59 -2.13 -0.87
C LEU A 169 -4.04 -3.54 -0.73
N ALA A 170 -4.51 -4.42 -1.59
CA ALA A 170 -3.87 -5.70 -1.77
C ALA A 170 -2.50 -5.51 -2.44
N VAL A 171 -1.49 -6.22 -1.93
CA VAL A 171 -0.12 -6.11 -2.45
C VAL A 171 0.15 -7.00 -3.65
N LYS A 172 1.13 -6.60 -4.45
CA LYS A 172 1.63 -7.30 -5.62
C LYS A 172 3.10 -7.67 -5.44
N PRO A 173 3.59 -8.71 -6.12
CA PRO A 173 5.03 -8.88 -6.26
C PRO A 173 5.61 -7.69 -7.04
N PRO A 174 6.86 -7.30 -6.75
CA PRO A 174 7.52 -6.24 -7.52
C PRO A 174 7.63 -6.64 -9.01
N PRO A 175 7.58 -5.66 -9.93
CA PRO A 175 7.71 -5.94 -11.35
C PRO A 175 9.15 -6.40 -11.69
N LEU A 176 9.27 -7.33 -12.64
CA LEU A 176 10.55 -7.80 -13.16
C LEU A 176 11.37 -6.64 -13.75
N GLY A 177 12.68 -6.60 -13.50
CA GLY A 177 13.57 -5.51 -13.91
C GLY A 177 13.21 -4.14 -13.29
N GLY A 178 12.30 -4.14 -12.31
CA GLY A 178 11.74 -2.95 -11.70
C GLY A 178 12.63 -2.29 -10.66
N ALA A 179 12.00 -1.46 -9.81
CA ALA A 179 12.69 -0.78 -8.71
C ALA A 179 13.31 -1.77 -7.71
N TYR A 180 12.71 -2.95 -7.52
CA TYR A 180 13.26 -4.02 -6.69
C TYR A 180 14.61 -4.52 -7.23
N TYR A 181 14.67 -4.90 -8.51
CA TYR A 181 15.90 -5.35 -9.16
C TYR A 181 16.99 -4.26 -9.16
N ARG A 182 16.64 -3.00 -9.48
CA ARG A 182 17.58 -1.87 -9.35
C ARG A 182 18.02 -1.63 -7.90
N GLY A 183 17.14 -1.96 -6.97
CA GLY A 183 17.28 -1.82 -5.53
C GLY A 183 18.31 -2.75 -4.92
N LEU A 184 18.16 -4.03 -5.26
CA LEU A 184 18.75 -5.17 -4.57
C LEU A 184 19.62 -6.06 -5.47
N HIS A 185 19.62 -5.80 -6.78
CA HIS A 185 20.34 -6.55 -7.82
C HIS A 185 19.93 -8.03 -7.94
N GLU A 186 18.68 -8.33 -7.57
CA GLU A 186 18.09 -9.66 -7.69
C GLU A 186 16.61 -9.58 -8.10
N GLU A 187 16.08 -10.66 -8.68
CA GLU A 187 14.69 -10.73 -9.11
C GLU A 187 13.81 -11.43 -8.07
N CYS A 188 12.64 -10.85 -7.81
CA CYS A 188 11.62 -11.50 -7.01
C CYS A 188 10.98 -12.63 -7.82
N ARG A 189 11.36 -13.88 -7.55
CA ARG A 189 10.86 -15.06 -8.30
C ARG A 189 9.40 -15.41 -8.03
N ALA A 190 8.73 -14.63 -7.22
CA ALA A 190 7.41 -14.95 -6.74
C ALA A 190 6.34 -14.24 -7.60
N VAL A 191 5.32 -14.99 -8.02
CA VAL A 191 4.53 -14.68 -9.22
C VAL A 191 3.01 -14.59 -8.97
N GLY A 192 2.59 -14.52 -7.71
CA GLY A 192 1.18 -14.43 -7.34
C GLY A 192 0.72 -12.98 -7.17
N ASP A 193 -0.10 -12.46 -8.08
CA ASP A 193 -0.90 -11.25 -7.82
C ASP A 193 -1.91 -11.54 -6.71
N ARG A 194 -1.93 -10.72 -5.66
CA ARG A 194 -2.93 -10.81 -4.59
C ARG A 194 -4.01 -9.75 -4.69
N CYS A 195 -4.09 -9.04 -5.82
CA CYS A 195 -5.22 -8.18 -6.12
C CYS A 195 -6.50 -9.01 -6.30
N GLY A 196 -7.09 -9.39 -5.17
CA GLY A 196 -8.16 -10.36 -5.07
C GLY A 196 -9.03 -10.11 -3.86
N LEU A 197 -10.05 -10.95 -3.77
CA LEU A 197 -10.98 -11.06 -2.64
C LEU A 197 -10.22 -11.34 -1.35
N GLY A 198 -10.48 -10.57 -0.29
CA GLY A 198 -10.14 -10.97 1.07
C GLY A 198 -11.38 -10.87 1.95
N PRO A 199 -11.74 -11.89 2.75
CA PRO A 199 -12.67 -11.67 3.83
C PRO A 199 -12.01 -10.80 4.89
N TYR A 200 -12.81 -10.10 5.67
CA TYR A 200 -12.37 -9.39 6.87
C TYR A 200 -13.11 -9.89 8.12
N ASP A 201 -13.47 -11.16 8.23
CA ASP A 201 -14.19 -11.73 9.39
C ASP A 201 -13.26 -12.25 10.50
N GLY A 202 -12.16 -11.54 10.76
CA GLY A 202 -11.22 -11.81 11.84
C GLY A 202 -10.09 -12.78 11.46
N TRP A 203 -9.69 -13.65 12.38
CA TRP A 203 -8.50 -14.52 12.26
C TRP A 203 -8.68 -15.74 11.35
N ASN A 204 -9.91 -16.04 10.92
CA ASN A 204 -10.21 -17.32 10.28
C ASN A 204 -9.65 -17.44 8.84
N TYR A 205 -9.17 -16.34 8.26
CA TYR A 205 -8.83 -16.29 6.82
C TYR A 205 -7.62 -15.40 6.53
N THR A 206 -6.55 -15.70 7.25
CA THR A 206 -5.26 -15.03 7.13
C THR A 206 -4.62 -15.28 5.75
N GLY A 207 -3.83 -14.32 5.26
CA GLY A 207 -2.97 -14.54 4.07
C GLY A 207 -3.54 -14.09 2.73
N LEU A 208 -4.58 -13.26 2.71
CA LEU A 208 -5.13 -12.65 1.49
C LEU A 208 -4.54 -11.28 1.12
N GLY A 209 -3.56 -10.81 1.91
CA GLY A 209 -2.50 -9.93 1.42
C GLY A 209 -2.89 -8.45 1.29
N TRP A 210 -3.57 -7.89 2.28
CA TRP A 210 -3.60 -6.44 2.45
C TRP A 210 -2.45 -6.05 3.34
N ASP A 211 -1.55 -5.19 2.89
CA ASP A 211 -0.50 -4.65 3.75
C ASP A 211 -0.58 -3.14 3.82
N VAL A 212 -1.68 -2.55 3.34
CA VAL A 212 -1.87 -1.10 3.27
C VAL A 212 -3.31 -0.71 3.57
N PHE A 213 -3.47 0.31 4.41
CA PHE A 213 -4.75 0.98 4.71
C PHE A 213 -4.62 2.46 4.36
N VAL A 214 -5.59 3.03 3.66
CA VAL A 214 -5.67 4.47 3.38
C VAL A 214 -6.95 5.02 3.95
N PHE A 215 -6.87 6.03 4.81
CA PHE A 215 -8.03 6.60 5.48
C PHE A 215 -7.84 8.09 5.75
N GLY A 216 -8.96 8.79 5.95
CA GLY A 216 -8.99 10.16 6.44
C GLY A 216 -9.27 10.22 7.94
N HIS A 217 -9.09 11.40 8.52
CA HIS A 217 -9.52 11.73 9.88
C HIS A 217 -10.91 12.42 9.84
N PRO A 218 -11.75 12.30 10.89
CA PRO A 218 -11.55 11.52 12.12
C PRO A 218 -11.68 10.01 11.90
N LEU A 219 -10.93 9.23 12.68
CA LEU A 219 -11.24 7.82 12.81
C LEU A 219 -12.60 7.65 13.51
N PRO A 220 -13.34 6.55 13.27
CA PRO A 220 -14.62 6.35 13.90
C PRO A 220 -14.50 6.27 15.43
N ALA A 221 -15.35 7.01 16.16
CA ALA A 221 -15.32 7.06 17.62
C ALA A 221 -15.56 5.69 18.29
N GLN A 222 -16.25 4.79 17.59
CA GLN A 222 -16.56 3.42 18.00
C GLN A 222 -15.44 2.40 17.69
N LEU A 223 -14.27 2.85 17.22
CA LEU A 223 -13.16 1.96 16.91
C LEU A 223 -12.63 1.27 18.18
N ASP A 224 -12.71 -0.06 18.20
CA ASP A 224 -12.24 -0.88 19.31
C ASP A 224 -10.71 -1.09 19.20
N TYR A 225 -9.94 -0.26 19.89
CA TYR A 225 -8.48 -0.39 19.94
C TYR A 225 -7.99 -1.67 20.62
N GLY A 226 -8.82 -2.34 21.43
CA GLY A 226 -8.52 -3.65 22.00
C GLY A 226 -8.36 -4.71 20.92
N MET A 227 -9.16 -4.62 19.85
CA MET A 227 -9.06 -5.46 18.66
C MET A 227 -7.75 -5.22 17.88
N LEU A 228 -7.12 -4.07 18.02
CA LEU A 228 -5.96 -3.68 17.21
C LEU A 228 -4.62 -3.89 17.95
N ASN A 229 -4.62 -4.71 19.00
CA ASN A 229 -3.51 -4.89 19.93
C ASN A 229 -2.46 -5.94 19.46
N HIS A 230 -2.18 -5.98 18.16
CA HIS A 230 -1.22 -6.88 17.52
C HIS A 230 -0.34 -6.14 16.50
N THR A 231 0.87 -6.64 16.27
CA THR A 231 1.84 -6.07 15.34
C THR A 231 1.51 -6.45 13.88
N MET A 232 1.95 -5.62 12.93
CA MET A 232 1.61 -5.81 11.51
C MET A 232 2.23 -7.06 10.87
N ASN A 233 3.31 -7.60 11.46
CA ASN A 233 3.99 -8.80 10.97
C ASN A 233 3.34 -10.12 11.43
N HIS A 234 2.29 -10.08 12.27
CA HIS A 234 1.51 -11.27 12.61
C HIS A 234 0.62 -11.70 11.44
N MET A 235 0.58 -13.00 11.15
CA MET A 235 -0.22 -13.55 10.06
C MET A 235 -1.72 -13.31 10.29
N GLY A 236 -2.41 -12.52 9.45
CA GLY A 236 -3.83 -12.21 9.61
C GLY A 236 -4.11 -10.94 10.41
N ALA A 237 -3.07 -10.29 10.91
CA ALA A 237 -3.14 -9.00 11.59
C ALA A 237 -3.83 -7.94 10.73
N GLU A 238 -3.54 -7.94 9.44
CA GLU A 238 -4.15 -7.10 8.42
C GLU A 238 -5.65 -7.33 8.30
N THR A 239 -6.07 -8.60 8.25
CA THR A 239 -7.47 -8.97 8.12
C THR A 239 -8.26 -8.48 9.33
N TYR A 240 -7.67 -8.62 10.52
CA TYR A 240 -8.27 -8.19 11.76
C TYR A 240 -8.33 -6.66 11.89
N ALA A 241 -7.33 -5.94 11.39
CA ALA A 241 -7.35 -4.48 11.32
C ALA A 241 -8.47 -3.98 10.40
N GLY A 242 -8.62 -4.58 9.22
CA GLY A 242 -9.76 -4.33 8.33
C GLY A 242 -11.10 -4.61 9.03
N TYR A 243 -11.21 -5.76 9.71
CA TYR A 243 -12.43 -6.10 10.46
C TYR A 243 -12.79 -5.05 11.51
N ALA A 244 -11.81 -4.59 12.29
CA ALA A 244 -12.02 -3.59 13.32
C ALA A 244 -12.51 -2.26 12.73
N LEU A 245 -11.91 -1.79 11.63
CA LEU A 245 -12.36 -0.58 10.93
C LEU A 245 -13.78 -0.74 10.39
N HIS A 246 -14.09 -1.89 9.78
CA HIS A 246 -15.42 -2.16 9.27
C HIS A 246 -16.48 -2.24 10.37
N LYS A 247 -16.19 -2.94 11.47
CA LYS A 247 -17.05 -3.04 12.64
C LYS A 247 -17.27 -1.67 13.29
N ALA A 248 -16.28 -0.79 13.18
CA ALA A 248 -16.36 0.60 13.56
C ALA A 248 -17.13 1.47 12.55
N GLY A 249 -17.75 0.90 11.51
CA GLY A 249 -18.61 1.60 10.55
C GLY A 249 -17.92 2.10 9.28
N MET A 250 -16.64 1.77 9.05
CA MET A 250 -15.98 2.15 7.81
C MET A 250 -16.35 1.24 6.63
N ALA A 251 -16.67 1.84 5.49
CA ALA A 251 -16.76 1.14 4.21
C ALA A 251 -15.35 0.86 3.67
N LEU A 252 -15.03 -0.41 3.43
CA LEU A 252 -13.73 -0.82 2.90
C LEU A 252 -13.80 -1.05 1.39
N SER A 253 -12.85 -0.48 0.66
CA SER A 253 -12.72 -0.64 -0.79
C SER A 253 -11.29 -1.07 -1.16
N ASN A 254 -11.12 -1.96 -2.13
CA ASN A 254 -9.80 -2.40 -2.58
C ASN A 254 -9.47 -1.89 -3.99
N PRO A 255 -8.79 -0.74 -4.14
CA PRO A 255 -8.40 -0.21 -5.43
C PRO A 255 -7.08 -0.80 -5.94
N CYS A 256 -6.72 -2.04 -5.63
CA CYS A 256 -5.52 -2.70 -6.18
C CYS A 256 -5.54 -2.78 -7.72
N LEU A 257 -6.70 -2.51 -8.33
CA LEU A 257 -6.84 -2.36 -9.77
C LEU A 257 -6.27 -1.02 -10.30
N HIS A 258 -6.14 -0.01 -9.44
CA HIS A 258 -5.75 1.35 -9.81
C HIS A 258 -4.46 1.80 -9.14
N VAL A 259 -4.19 1.34 -7.92
CA VAL A 259 -3.03 1.72 -7.13
C VAL A 259 -2.18 0.48 -6.89
N ASN A 260 -0.92 0.55 -7.26
CA ASN A 260 0.05 -0.50 -7.04
C ASN A 260 0.72 -0.32 -5.68
N ALA A 261 0.59 -1.35 -4.84
CA ALA A 261 1.39 -1.55 -3.65
C ALA A 261 2.23 -2.82 -3.87
N PHE A 262 3.54 -2.70 -3.94
CA PHE A 262 4.46 -3.82 -4.17
C PHE A 262 5.06 -4.26 -2.85
N HIS A 263 4.79 -5.48 -2.42
CA HIS A 263 5.42 -6.05 -1.23
C HIS A 263 6.77 -6.63 -1.62
N TRP A 264 7.86 -6.04 -1.16
CA TRP A 264 9.22 -6.41 -1.55
C TRP A 264 9.77 -7.60 -0.78
N HIS A 265 9.09 -8.07 0.27
CA HIS A 265 9.53 -9.29 0.93
C HIS A 265 9.19 -10.53 0.11
N CYS A 266 10.20 -11.00 -0.64
CA CYS A 266 10.07 -12.03 -1.68
C CYS A 266 10.03 -13.47 -1.16
N ALA A 267 9.35 -13.69 -0.03
CA ALA A 267 9.12 -15.02 0.52
C ALA A 267 7.94 -15.74 -0.17
N PRO A 268 7.97 -17.07 -0.34
CA PRO A 268 6.84 -17.84 -0.87
C PRO A 268 5.53 -17.55 -0.13
N LYS A 269 5.58 -17.25 1.16
CA LYS A 269 4.41 -16.90 1.97
C LYS A 269 3.67 -15.66 1.45
N MET A 270 4.36 -14.68 0.88
CA MET A 270 3.74 -13.41 0.46
C MET A 270 3.25 -13.42 -0.99
N HIS A 271 3.72 -14.37 -1.79
CA HIS A 271 3.49 -14.36 -3.24
C HIS A 271 3.17 -15.75 -3.81
N SER A 272 2.81 -16.72 -2.96
CA SER A 272 2.39 -18.04 -3.43
C SER A 272 1.10 -17.95 -4.24
N ARG A 273 1.07 -18.68 -5.37
CA ARG A 273 -0.12 -18.82 -6.25
C ARG A 273 -1.29 -19.55 -5.59
N SER A 274 -1.06 -20.19 -4.44
CA SER A 274 -1.96 -21.16 -3.80
C SER A 274 -3.31 -20.57 -3.36
N VAL A 275 -3.44 -19.25 -3.36
CA VAL A 275 -4.61 -18.58 -2.78
C VAL A 275 -5.74 -18.37 -3.81
N VAL A 276 -5.43 -18.34 -5.10
CA VAL A 276 -6.41 -18.00 -6.17
C VAL A 276 -7.55 -19.01 -6.37
N PRO A 277 -7.35 -20.34 -6.28
CA PRO A 277 -8.45 -21.30 -6.46
C PRO A 277 -9.56 -21.15 -5.41
N TYR A 278 -9.19 -20.77 -4.19
CA TYR A 278 -10.13 -20.58 -3.08
C TYR A 278 -11.05 -19.39 -3.36
N LEU A 279 -10.51 -18.29 -3.88
CA LEU A 279 -11.26 -17.06 -4.17
C LEU A 279 -12.37 -17.23 -5.23
N GLN A 280 -12.14 -18.07 -6.24
CA GLN A 280 -13.17 -18.39 -7.24
C GLN A 280 -14.31 -19.23 -6.67
N ALA A 281 -14.03 -20.13 -5.73
CA ALA A 281 -15.07 -20.86 -5.01
C ALA A 281 -15.87 -19.91 -4.10
N TRP A 282 -15.21 -18.93 -3.50
CA TRP A 282 -15.81 -17.99 -2.54
C TRP A 282 -16.72 -16.95 -3.16
N ALA A 283 -16.38 -16.47 -4.35
CA ALA A 283 -17.27 -15.58 -5.11
C ALA A 283 -18.66 -16.21 -5.35
N LYS A 284 -18.77 -17.54 -5.26
CA LYS A 284 -20.01 -18.30 -5.42
C LYS A 284 -20.77 -18.53 -4.11
N VAL A 285 -20.25 -18.16 -2.94
CA VAL A 285 -20.90 -18.36 -1.63
C VAL A 285 -21.50 -17.03 -1.15
N PRO A 286 -22.84 -16.84 -1.23
CA PRO A 286 -23.48 -15.55 -0.90
C PRO A 286 -23.19 -15.03 0.50
N ARG A 287 -23.01 -15.93 1.48
CA ARG A 287 -22.70 -15.57 2.86
C ARG A 287 -21.33 -14.90 2.99
N LEU A 288 -20.33 -15.35 2.22
CA LEU A 288 -18.97 -14.80 2.26
C LEU A 288 -18.84 -13.48 1.49
N GLN A 289 -19.78 -13.21 0.57
CA GLN A 289 -19.83 -11.93 -0.14
C GLN A 289 -20.14 -10.74 0.77
N LYS A 290 -20.81 -10.99 1.91
CA LYS A 290 -21.12 -9.94 2.91
C LYS A 290 -19.90 -9.47 3.71
N PHE A 291 -18.83 -10.27 3.73
CA PHE A 291 -17.64 -10.02 4.54
C PHE A 291 -16.38 -9.85 3.70
N GLY A 292 -16.52 -9.72 2.38
CA GLY A 292 -15.40 -9.62 1.46
C GLY A 292 -15.14 -8.18 1.02
N VAL A 293 -13.88 -7.75 1.04
CA VAL A 293 -13.47 -6.59 0.25
C VAL A 293 -13.08 -7.07 -1.14
N PHE A 294 -13.79 -6.59 -2.14
CA PHE A 294 -13.54 -6.91 -3.54
C PHE A 294 -12.65 -5.84 -4.17
N PRO A 295 -11.74 -6.23 -5.08
CA PRO A 295 -11.14 -5.28 -6.01
C PRO A 295 -12.25 -4.45 -6.65
N CYS A 296 -12.19 -3.13 -6.47
CA CYS A 296 -13.16 -2.21 -7.04
C CYS A 296 -12.56 -1.51 -8.27
N TRP A 297 -13.46 -1.12 -9.16
CA TRP A 297 -13.15 -0.33 -10.35
C TRP A 297 -13.47 1.15 -10.14
N ASP A 298 -14.66 1.42 -9.60
CA ASP A 298 -15.08 2.76 -9.18
C ASP A 298 -14.95 2.87 -7.67
N CYS A 299 -13.71 3.00 -7.21
CA CYS A 299 -13.41 3.09 -5.79
C CYS A 299 -13.58 4.53 -5.29
N PRO A 300 -14.24 4.74 -4.14
CA PRO A 300 -14.22 6.03 -3.45
C PRO A 300 -12.78 6.53 -3.25
N GLY A 301 -12.53 7.83 -3.34
CA GLY A 301 -11.19 8.38 -3.20
C GLY A 301 -10.21 8.09 -4.34
N ILE A 302 -10.60 7.34 -5.39
CA ILE A 302 -9.74 7.09 -6.55
C ILE A 302 -10.19 7.94 -7.74
N ARG A 303 -9.26 8.68 -8.33
CA ARG A 303 -9.46 9.33 -9.62
C ARG A 303 -9.17 8.33 -10.73
N THR A 304 -10.23 7.83 -11.34
CA THR A 304 -10.14 7.13 -12.60
C THR A 304 -9.80 8.14 -13.72
N PRO A 305 -8.90 7.79 -14.66
CA PRO A 305 -8.64 8.65 -15.82
C PRO A 305 -9.92 8.77 -16.65
N ARG A 306 -10.47 9.98 -16.79
CA ARG A 306 -11.80 10.23 -17.40
C ARG A 306 -11.90 10.01 -18.92
N ALA A 307 -10.93 9.36 -19.57
CA ALA A 307 -10.90 9.22 -21.02
C ALA A 307 -10.05 8.02 -21.49
N LEU A 308 -10.10 6.90 -20.78
CA LEU A 308 -9.44 5.68 -21.27
C LEU A 308 -10.13 5.24 -22.58
N CYS A 309 -9.34 4.99 -23.63
CA CYS A 309 -9.77 4.73 -25.00
C CYS A 309 -10.22 5.94 -25.83
N ALA A 310 -9.72 7.15 -25.58
CA ALA A 310 -10.15 8.27 -26.44
C ALA A 310 -9.71 8.07 -27.90
N SER A 311 -8.58 7.41 -28.15
CA SER A 311 -8.11 7.07 -29.50
C SER A 311 -8.59 5.69 -29.99
N GLY A 312 -9.61 5.09 -29.38
CA GLY A 312 -10.03 3.71 -29.64
C GLY A 312 -11.52 3.50 -29.50
N SER A 313 -11.96 2.24 -29.53
CA SER A 313 -13.35 1.87 -29.23
C SER A 313 -13.40 0.96 -28.01
N GLN A 314 -14.39 1.18 -27.15
CA GLN A 314 -14.65 0.28 -26.04
C GLN A 314 -15.55 -0.87 -26.51
N GLU A 315 -15.04 -2.10 -26.47
CA GLU A 315 -15.82 -3.29 -26.80
C GLU A 315 -16.14 -4.13 -25.55
N PRO A 316 -17.29 -4.83 -25.48
CA PRO A 316 -17.55 -5.83 -24.45
C PRO A 316 -16.46 -6.92 -24.43
N LEU A 317 -16.14 -7.43 -23.23
CA LEU A 317 -15.26 -8.59 -23.12
C LEU A 317 -15.92 -9.83 -23.75
N ARG A 318 -15.14 -10.59 -24.53
CA ARG A 318 -15.52 -11.86 -25.15
C ARG A 318 -14.92 -13.03 -24.37
N LYS A 319 -15.55 -14.20 -24.42
CA LYS A 319 -14.98 -15.42 -23.82
C LYS A 319 -13.69 -15.82 -24.57
N PRO A 320 -12.67 -16.35 -23.88
CA PRO A 320 -12.65 -16.70 -22.45
C PRO A 320 -12.34 -15.51 -21.52
N LEU A 321 -11.82 -14.39 -22.01
CA LEU A 321 -11.41 -13.24 -21.19
C LEU A 321 -12.54 -12.72 -20.28
N ALA A 322 -13.77 -12.66 -20.79
CA ALA A 322 -14.95 -12.28 -20.01
C ALA A 322 -15.14 -13.14 -18.73
N SER A 323 -14.86 -14.45 -18.81
CA SER A 323 -15.02 -15.35 -17.66
C SER A 323 -14.07 -15.06 -16.50
N LEU A 324 -13.05 -14.22 -16.70
CA LEU A 324 -12.19 -13.74 -15.62
C LEU A 324 -12.89 -12.70 -14.74
N PHE A 325 -13.94 -12.05 -15.24
CA PHE A 325 -14.60 -10.90 -14.61
C PHE A 325 -16.05 -11.20 -14.20
N PHE A 326 -16.34 -12.43 -13.74
CA PHE A 326 -17.71 -12.97 -13.53
C PHE A 326 -18.78 -12.00 -12.97
N ARG A 327 -18.43 -11.08 -12.07
CA ARG A 327 -19.36 -10.09 -11.49
C ARG A 327 -19.49 -8.80 -12.28
N ASP A 328 -18.43 -8.44 -13.00
CA ASP A 328 -18.30 -7.18 -13.72
C ASP A 328 -18.27 -7.38 -15.24
N MET A 329 -18.63 -8.57 -15.76
CA MET A 329 -18.59 -8.86 -17.21
C MET A 329 -19.36 -7.82 -18.03
N ASN A 330 -20.48 -7.34 -17.49
CA ASN A 330 -21.32 -6.33 -18.14
C ASN A 330 -20.80 -4.90 -17.98
N ARG A 331 -19.87 -4.68 -17.04
CA ARG A 331 -19.23 -3.40 -16.70
C ARG A 331 -17.79 -3.31 -17.18
N SER A 332 -17.20 -4.40 -17.68
CA SER A 332 -15.83 -4.42 -18.16
C SER A 332 -15.81 -4.35 -19.67
N ARG A 333 -15.01 -3.44 -20.21
CA ARG A 333 -14.74 -3.28 -21.64
C ARG A 333 -13.26 -3.52 -21.92
N VAL A 334 -12.96 -3.82 -23.16
CA VAL A 334 -11.60 -3.72 -23.69
C VAL A 334 -11.50 -2.46 -24.54
N CYS A 335 -10.36 -1.79 -24.42
CA CYS A 335 -9.90 -0.76 -25.33
C CYS A 335 -9.36 -1.39 -26.59
N CYS A 336 -10.09 -1.27 -27.67
CA CYS A 336 -9.65 -1.71 -28.98
C CYS A 336 -8.98 -0.54 -29.72
N PRO A 337 -7.93 -0.82 -30.52
CA PRO A 337 -7.32 0.22 -31.33
C PRO A 337 -8.32 0.76 -32.35
N PHE A 338 -8.28 2.08 -32.64
CA PHE A 338 -9.16 2.68 -33.65
C PHE A 338 -8.95 2.09 -35.06
N ARG A 339 -7.74 1.59 -35.34
CA ARG A 339 -7.43 0.86 -36.57
C ARG A 339 -6.87 -0.52 -36.22
N GLY A 340 -7.45 -1.56 -36.82
CA GLY A 340 -7.02 -2.95 -36.66
C GLY A 340 -8.01 -3.80 -35.86
N PRO A 341 -7.80 -5.12 -35.82
CA PRO A 341 -8.67 -6.04 -35.09
C PRO A 341 -8.49 -5.90 -33.58
N CYS A 342 -9.59 -6.01 -32.83
CA CYS A 342 -9.54 -6.12 -31.38
C CYS A 342 -9.26 -7.57 -30.94
N ASP A 343 -7.98 -7.99 -30.95
CA ASP A 343 -7.60 -9.34 -30.52
C ASP A 343 -7.59 -9.49 -29.00
N GLN A 344 -8.77 -9.72 -28.42
CA GLN A 344 -8.91 -10.07 -27.00
C GLN A 344 -8.23 -11.41 -26.64
N SER A 345 -7.93 -12.27 -27.63
CA SER A 345 -7.24 -13.54 -27.40
C SER A 345 -5.78 -13.31 -27.04
N GLU A 346 -5.15 -12.25 -27.54
CA GLU A 346 -3.81 -11.85 -27.11
C GLU A 346 -3.79 -11.40 -25.64
N LEU A 347 -4.75 -10.57 -25.22
CA LEU A 347 -4.90 -10.19 -23.81
C LEU A 347 -5.09 -11.42 -22.91
N TYR A 348 -5.92 -12.37 -23.34
CA TYR A 348 -6.07 -13.62 -22.61
C TYR A 348 -4.78 -14.45 -22.56
N ARG A 349 -4.02 -14.53 -23.65
CA ARG A 349 -2.71 -15.19 -23.68
C ARG A 349 -1.69 -14.51 -22.75
N LEU A 350 -1.68 -13.18 -22.70
CA LEU A 350 -0.85 -12.40 -21.76
C LEU A 350 -1.22 -12.73 -20.32
N TRP A 351 -2.52 -12.73 -20.00
CA TRP A 351 -3.02 -13.13 -18.69
C TRP A 351 -2.64 -14.57 -18.31
N GLN A 352 -2.72 -15.51 -19.25
CA GLN A 352 -2.35 -16.91 -18.99
C GLN A 352 -0.87 -17.05 -18.66
N ARG A 353 0.01 -16.26 -19.30
CA ARG A 353 1.46 -16.25 -18.99
C ARG A 353 1.76 -15.58 -17.67
N ASN A 354 1.10 -14.46 -17.41
CA ASN A 354 1.24 -13.70 -16.18
C ASN A 354 -0.13 -13.10 -15.83
N ARG A 355 -0.76 -13.58 -14.75
CA ARG A 355 -2.11 -13.16 -14.36
C ARG A 355 -2.19 -11.67 -14.04
N SER A 356 -1.08 -11.04 -13.66
CA SER A 356 -0.96 -9.60 -13.44
C SER A 356 -0.71 -8.80 -14.72
N ALA A 357 -0.42 -9.46 -15.85
CA ALA A 357 0.00 -8.81 -17.10
C ALA A 357 -1.17 -8.42 -18.01
N LEU A 358 -2.41 -8.37 -17.51
CA LEU A 358 -3.47 -7.70 -18.26
C LEU A 358 -3.16 -6.21 -18.27
N PRO A 359 -2.78 -5.62 -19.42
CA PRO A 359 -2.57 -4.18 -19.49
C PRO A 359 -3.90 -3.49 -19.13
N ARG A 360 -3.86 -2.64 -18.12
CA ARG A 360 -4.95 -1.71 -17.84
C ARG A 360 -4.67 -0.44 -18.60
N CYS A 361 -5.73 0.22 -19.06
CA CYS A 361 -5.56 1.49 -19.71
C CYS A 361 -5.14 2.50 -18.64
N ASP A 362 -3.89 2.87 -18.65
CA ASP A 362 -3.27 3.90 -17.82
C ASP A 362 -3.08 5.21 -18.60
N LYS A 363 -3.15 5.11 -19.93
CA LYS A 363 -3.13 6.22 -20.89
C LYS A 363 -4.43 6.28 -21.67
N VAL A 364 -4.75 7.49 -22.10
CA VAL A 364 -5.88 7.81 -22.96
C VAL A 364 -5.86 6.97 -24.26
N ASP A 365 -4.66 6.68 -24.76
CA ASP A 365 -4.41 6.08 -26.07
C ASP A 365 -3.73 4.71 -26.02
N ALA A 366 -3.80 3.98 -24.90
CA ALA A 366 -3.27 2.62 -24.84
C ALA A 366 -4.31 1.64 -25.40
N PRO A 367 -4.03 0.95 -26.52
CA PRO A 367 -4.68 -0.33 -26.80
C PRO A 367 -3.66 -1.45 -27.14
N PRO A 368 -4.00 -2.75 -26.91
CA PRO A 368 -5.20 -3.22 -26.23
C PRO A 368 -5.03 -3.22 -24.71
N CYS A 369 -6.04 -2.75 -23.98
CA CYS A 369 -6.05 -2.78 -22.51
C CYS A 369 -7.48 -2.81 -21.95
N ILE A 370 -7.65 -3.14 -20.67
CA ILE A 370 -8.98 -3.26 -20.07
C ILE A 370 -9.44 -1.88 -19.53
N VAL A 371 -10.67 -1.49 -19.87
CA VAL A 371 -11.36 -0.30 -19.34
C VAL A 371 -12.60 -0.74 -18.56
N PRO A 372 -12.71 -0.37 -17.28
CA PRO A 372 -13.98 -0.46 -16.58
C PRO A 372 -14.93 0.65 -17.06
N THR A 373 -16.20 0.30 -17.28
CA THR A 373 -17.32 1.22 -17.59
C THR A 373 -18.34 1.26 -16.50
#